data_AF-A0A399RWW7-F1
#
_entry.id   AF-A0A399RWW7-F1
#
_cell.length_a   1.000
_cell.length_b   1.000
_cell.length_c   1.000
_cell.angle_alpha   90.00
_cell.angle_beta   90.00
_cell.angle_gamma   90.00
#
_symmetry.space_group_name_H-M   'P 1'
#
loop_
_entity.id
_entity.type
_entity.pdbx_description
1 polymer ?
#
loop_
_entity_poly.entity_id
_entity_poly.type
_entity_poly.pdbx_seq_one_letter_code
_entity_poly.pdbx_strand_id
1 'polypeptide(L)'
;MLQVYQQSPGNALILYFLSSQESMACLCKEPAFQTFSFILITMRLKGNIQDIKTSRDTKNKDIEVYIDVIEYITHKKDGRFYQPFDFEDKLETPLVITGDCLARTDNKHLEEGEYEFLVYDKDGEDYVLNENKELTIETAYDFDENLTIVTSVYYTVTVSNEEFKHLKTEKSKAAKAARKGKGRR
;
A
#
# COMPACT_ATOMS: atom_id res chain seq x y z
N MET A 1 1.63 -2.81 52.36
CA MET A 1 0.49 -1.93 52.03
C MET A 1 0.21 -2.14 50.54
N LEU A 2 -0.70 -3.08 50.22
CA LEU A 2 -1.02 -3.44 48.82
C LEU A 2 -2.05 -2.43 48.30
N GLN A 3 -1.72 -1.76 47.19
CA GLN A 3 -2.73 -1.07 46.38
C GLN A 3 -3.09 -1.96 45.19
N VAL A 4 -4.37 -2.36 45.18
CA VAL A 4 -5.07 -2.98 44.07
C VAL A 4 -5.50 -1.86 43.13
N TYR A 5 -5.14 -1.93 41.85
CA TYR A 5 -5.73 -1.08 40.81
C TYR A 5 -6.72 -1.90 39.98
N GLN A 6 -7.98 -1.43 39.98
CA GLN A 6 -9.04 -1.90 39.08
C GLN A 6 -8.70 -1.55 37.62
N GLN A 7 -8.89 -2.50 36.71
CA GLN A 7 -8.88 -2.29 35.26
C GLN A 7 -10.28 -1.86 34.79
N SER A 8 -10.34 -0.79 33.99
CA SER A 8 -11.47 -0.46 33.12
C SER A 8 -11.26 -1.06 31.72
N PRO A 9 -12.32 -1.52 31.03
CA PRO A 9 -12.20 -2.08 29.69
C PRO A 9 -12.19 -0.96 28.63
N GLY A 10 -11.32 -1.08 27.64
CA GLY A 10 -11.30 -0.17 26.49
C GLY A 10 -10.01 0.63 26.39
N ASN A 11 -8.96 -0.03 25.90
CA ASN A 11 -7.93 0.50 25.02
C ASN A 11 -6.93 -0.63 24.77
N ALA A 12 -6.86 -1.11 23.53
CA ALA A 12 -5.89 -2.12 23.13
C ALA A 12 -4.48 -1.53 23.29
N LEU A 13 -3.74 -2.10 24.24
CA LEU A 13 -2.33 -1.83 24.47
C LEU A 13 -1.52 -2.60 23.42
N ILE A 14 -0.74 -1.90 22.63
CA ILE A 14 0.29 -2.48 21.75
C ILE A 14 1.40 -3.05 22.66
N LEU A 15 1.55 -4.38 22.67
CA LEU A 15 2.64 -5.09 23.35
C LEU A 15 3.89 -5.10 22.45
N TYR A 16 4.95 -4.43 22.89
CA TYR A 16 6.30 -4.67 22.38
C TYR A 16 7.03 -5.64 23.32
N PHE A 17 7.46 -6.78 22.77
CA PHE A 17 8.39 -7.70 23.42
C PHE A 17 9.82 -7.12 23.33
N LEU A 18 10.38 -6.69 24.46
CA LEU A 18 11.81 -6.40 24.60
C LEU A 18 12.39 -7.41 25.60
N SER A 19 13.04 -8.46 25.10
CA SER A 19 13.90 -9.31 25.93
C SER A 19 15.23 -8.62 26.17
N SER A 20 15.33 -8.03 27.35
CA SER A 20 16.55 -7.59 28.01
C SER A 20 17.44 -8.77 28.37
N GLN A 21 18.74 -8.71 28.02
CA GLN A 21 19.84 -9.05 28.94
C GLN A 21 21.17 -8.40 28.51
N GLU A 22 21.62 -7.49 29.38
CA GLU A 22 22.99 -7.29 29.89
C GLU A 22 24.21 -7.34 28.96
N SER A 23 24.96 -6.24 28.88
CA SER A 23 26.21 -6.07 29.66
C SER A 23 26.95 -4.80 29.23
N MET A 24 27.53 -4.12 30.23
CA MET A 24 28.32 -2.89 30.09
C MET A 24 29.66 -3.14 29.38
N ALA A 25 30.02 -2.25 28.44
CA ALA A 25 31.41 -1.87 28.19
C ALA A 25 31.49 -0.50 27.50
N CYS A 26 31.96 0.48 28.27
CA CYS A 26 33.04 1.42 27.97
C CYS A 26 33.36 1.80 26.49
N LEU A 27 33.63 3.10 26.30
CA LEU A 27 34.20 3.81 25.13
C LEU A 27 33.18 4.57 24.27
N CYS A 28 32.83 5.79 24.71
CA CYS A 28 32.15 6.79 23.89
C CYS A 28 33.10 7.31 22.79
N LYS A 29 33.15 6.59 21.67
CA LYS A 29 33.56 7.10 20.36
C LYS A 29 32.27 7.11 19.53
N GLU A 30 31.81 8.30 19.16
CA GLU A 30 30.58 8.52 18.38
C GLU A 30 30.54 7.59 17.16
N PRO A 31 29.54 6.70 17.05
CA PRO A 31 29.17 6.13 15.77
C PRO A 31 27.98 6.91 15.21
N ALA A 32 28.14 7.30 13.96
CA ALA A 32 27.11 7.90 13.13
C ALA A 32 25.78 7.16 13.29
N PHE A 33 24.72 7.93 13.56
CA PHE A 33 23.33 7.48 13.54
C PHE A 33 23.08 6.66 12.27
N GLN A 34 22.99 5.35 12.43
CA GLN A 34 22.52 4.44 11.41
C GLN A 34 21.08 4.83 11.08
N THR A 35 20.88 5.37 9.89
CA THR A 35 19.57 5.44 9.25
C THR A 35 19.03 4.01 9.16
N PHE A 36 18.14 3.64 10.09
CA PHE A 36 17.34 2.43 10.01
C PHE A 36 16.37 2.57 8.82
N SER A 37 16.90 2.33 7.62
CA SER A 37 16.10 2.09 6.43
C SER A 37 15.62 0.62 6.47
N PHE A 38 14.77 0.31 7.45
CA PHE A 38 14.01 -0.93 7.50
C PHE A 38 12.54 -0.61 7.28
N ILE A 39 12.23 -0.02 6.13
CA ILE A 39 10.86 -0.05 5.64
C ILE A 39 10.75 -1.33 4.81
N LEU A 40 10.50 -2.46 5.49
CA LEU A 40 9.73 -3.53 4.88
C LEU A 40 8.37 -2.91 4.60
N ILE A 41 8.22 -2.31 3.41
CA ILE A 41 6.93 -1.86 2.94
C ILE A 41 6.14 -3.13 2.72
N THR A 42 5.22 -3.37 3.65
CA THR A 42 4.21 -4.42 3.56
C THR A 42 2.93 -3.69 3.24
N MET A 43 2.14 -4.22 2.32
CA MET A 43 0.75 -3.81 2.10
C MET A 43 0.03 -3.65 3.45
N ARG A 44 -0.64 -2.52 3.64
CA ARG A 44 -1.35 -2.21 4.89
C ARG A 44 -2.68 -1.56 4.57
N LEU A 45 -3.67 -1.89 5.39
CA LEU A 45 -4.96 -1.23 5.43
C LEU A 45 -5.17 -0.69 6.83
N LYS A 46 -5.62 0.56 6.92
CA LYS A 46 -6.07 1.20 8.14
C LYS A 46 -7.54 1.54 7.98
N GLY A 47 -8.34 1.21 8.99
CA GLY A 47 -9.80 1.35 8.93
C GLY A 47 -10.50 0.12 8.35
N ASN A 48 -11.81 0.20 8.16
CA ASN A 48 -12.63 -0.89 7.65
C ASN A 48 -13.01 -0.64 6.18
N ILE A 49 -12.49 -1.46 5.27
CA ILE A 49 -12.76 -1.32 3.84
C ILE A 49 -14.25 -1.51 3.47
N GLN A 50 -15.00 -2.24 4.31
CA GLN A 50 -16.43 -2.48 4.09
C GLN A 50 -17.28 -1.22 4.28
N ASP A 51 -16.75 -0.20 4.97
CA ASP A 51 -17.42 1.09 5.17
C ASP A 51 -17.46 1.92 3.86
N ILE A 52 -16.60 1.59 2.88
CA ILE A 52 -16.59 2.22 1.56
C ILE A 52 -17.76 1.70 0.73
N LYS A 53 -18.62 2.64 0.31
CA LYS A 53 -19.83 2.37 -0.47
C LYS A 53 -19.60 2.63 -1.96
N THR A 54 -20.65 2.40 -2.75
CA THR A 54 -20.63 2.60 -4.20
C THR A 54 -20.56 4.06 -4.63
N SER A 55 -20.79 4.99 -3.70
CA SER A 55 -20.58 6.43 -3.91
C SER A 55 -19.46 6.92 -3.02
N ARG A 56 -18.65 7.85 -3.55
CA ARG A 56 -17.63 8.57 -2.80
C ARG A 56 -18.21 9.26 -1.55
N ASP A 57 -17.53 9.13 -0.41
CA ASP A 57 -17.90 9.79 0.85
C ASP A 57 -16.66 10.34 1.56
N THR A 58 -16.64 11.64 1.86
CA THR A 58 -15.53 12.30 2.57
C THR A 58 -15.35 11.79 4.01
N LYS A 59 -16.38 11.16 4.59
CA LYS A 59 -16.27 10.53 5.92
C LYS A 59 -15.28 9.36 5.95
N ASN A 60 -14.98 8.77 4.79
CA ASN A 60 -14.07 7.64 4.67
C ASN A 60 -12.59 8.04 4.61
N LYS A 61 -12.26 9.31 4.85
CA LYS A 61 -10.89 9.83 4.81
C LYS A 61 -9.94 9.14 5.80
N ASP A 62 -10.45 8.61 6.90
CA ASP A 62 -9.66 7.90 7.92
C ASP A 62 -9.27 6.47 7.49
N ILE A 63 -9.87 5.97 6.41
CA ILE A 63 -9.50 4.69 5.80
C ILE A 63 -8.32 4.94 4.87
N GLU A 64 -7.21 4.24 5.06
CA GLU A 64 -5.98 4.42 4.28
C GLU A 64 -5.52 3.07 3.74
N VAL A 65 -5.28 3.01 2.44
CA VAL A 65 -4.71 1.85 1.73
C VAL A 65 -3.29 2.18 1.34
N TYR A 66 -2.34 1.38 1.84
CA TYR A 66 -0.92 1.52 1.58
C TYR A 66 -0.52 0.52 0.49
N ILE A 67 -0.17 1.05 -0.67
CA ILE A 67 0.16 0.31 -1.88
C ILE A 67 1.66 0.35 -2.08
N ASP A 68 2.27 -0.82 -2.23
CA ASP A 68 3.70 -1.00 -2.43
C ASP A 68 4.05 -1.35 -3.88
N VAL A 69 3.11 -1.90 -4.63
CA VAL A 69 3.28 -2.26 -6.04
C VAL A 69 2.21 -1.59 -6.89
N ILE A 70 2.64 -0.96 -7.98
CA ILE A 70 1.76 -0.44 -9.02
C ILE A 70 1.90 -1.32 -10.25
N GLU A 71 0.79 -1.80 -10.79
CA GLU A 71 0.75 -2.50 -12.07
C GLU A 71 0.38 -1.52 -13.17
N TYR A 72 1.32 -1.24 -14.07
CA TYR A 72 1.05 -0.44 -15.26
C TYR A 72 0.62 -1.34 -16.40
N ILE A 73 -0.53 -1.08 -16.99
CA ILE A 73 -1.06 -1.86 -18.13
C ILE A 73 -1.12 -0.97 -19.37
N THR A 74 -0.70 -1.51 -20.51
CA THR A 74 -0.96 -0.91 -21.83
C THR A 74 -1.53 -1.94 -22.78
N HIS A 75 -2.39 -1.50 -23.68
CA HIS A 75 -2.88 -2.32 -24.78
C HIS A 75 -2.13 -1.96 -26.05
N LYS A 76 -1.33 -2.90 -26.54
CA LYS A 76 -0.64 -2.74 -27.83
C LYS A 76 -1.32 -3.63 -28.86
N LYS A 77 -1.59 -3.04 -30.03
CA LYS A 77 -2.05 -3.80 -31.20
C LYS A 77 -0.86 -4.59 -31.76
N ASP A 78 -0.97 -5.91 -31.74
CA ASP A 78 -0.05 -6.81 -32.42
C ASP A 78 -0.81 -7.61 -33.49
N GLY A 79 -0.63 -7.21 -34.75
CA GLY A 79 -1.39 -7.72 -35.88
C GLY A 79 -2.90 -7.46 -35.75
N ARG A 80 -3.69 -8.54 -35.60
CA ARG A 80 -5.17 -8.48 -35.48
C ARG A 80 -5.67 -8.39 -34.04
N PHE A 81 -4.80 -8.60 -33.04
CA PHE A 81 -5.20 -8.71 -31.64
C PHE A 81 -4.60 -7.58 -30.80
N TYR A 82 -5.29 -7.21 -29.73
CA TYR A 82 -4.73 -6.38 -28.66
C TYR A 82 -4.23 -7.31 -27.58
N GLN A 83 -2.93 -7.26 -27.29
CA GLN A 83 -2.34 -7.97 -26.17
C GLN A 83 -2.09 -6.97 -25.04
N PRO A 84 -2.51 -7.26 -23.79
CA PRO A 84 -2.11 -6.47 -22.65
C PRO A 84 -0.62 -6.70 -22.37
N PHE A 85 0.09 -5.62 -22.08
CA PHE A 85 1.44 -5.66 -21.53
C PHE A 85 1.40 -5.02 -20.15
N ASP A 86 1.83 -5.77 -19.16
CA ASP A 86 1.93 -5.38 -17.77
C ASP A 86 3.39 -5.02 -17.40
N PHE A 87 3.52 -4.12 -16.44
CA PHE A 87 4.78 -3.78 -15.80
C PHE A 87 4.53 -3.48 -14.33
N GLU A 88 4.96 -4.38 -13.46
CA GLU A 88 4.96 -4.19 -12.01
C GLU A 88 6.11 -3.27 -11.58
N ASP A 89 5.77 -2.19 -10.88
CA ASP A 89 6.72 -1.27 -10.27
C ASP A 89 6.60 -1.33 -8.75
N LYS A 90 7.64 -1.87 -8.11
CA LYS A 90 7.74 -1.89 -6.64
C LYS A 90 8.24 -0.54 -6.15
N LEU A 91 7.45 0.12 -5.33
CA LEU A 91 7.73 1.44 -4.79
C LEU A 91 8.67 1.35 -3.58
N GLU A 92 9.65 2.25 -3.53
CA GLU A 92 10.49 2.44 -2.35
C GLU A 92 9.78 3.19 -1.21
N THR A 93 8.65 3.83 -1.51
CA THR A 93 7.78 4.51 -0.55
C THR A 93 6.34 4.17 -0.92
N PRO A 94 5.52 3.66 0.00
CA PRO A 94 4.17 3.23 -0.34
C PRO A 94 3.33 4.43 -0.80
N LEU A 95 2.54 4.20 -1.85
CA LEU A 95 1.48 5.11 -2.25
C LEU A 95 0.33 4.95 -1.26
N VAL A 96 -0.13 6.05 -0.65
CA VAL A 96 -1.25 6.02 0.28
C VAL A 96 -2.49 6.61 -0.41
N ILE A 97 -3.52 5.80 -0.55
CA ILE A 97 -4.83 6.23 -1.05
C ILE A 97 -5.82 6.23 0.11
N THR A 98 -6.52 7.35 0.29
CA THR A 98 -7.54 7.51 1.33
C THR A 98 -8.92 7.09 0.82
N GLY A 99 -9.78 6.62 1.71
CA GLY A 99 -11.12 6.11 1.37
C GLY A 99 -12.08 7.17 0.83
N ASP A 100 -11.80 8.46 1.02
CA ASP A 100 -12.57 9.55 0.38
C ASP A 100 -12.28 9.71 -1.11
N CYS A 101 -11.21 9.08 -1.61
CA CYS A 101 -10.86 8.99 -3.03
C CYS A 101 -11.33 7.68 -3.67
N LEU A 102 -12.08 6.84 -2.94
CA LEU A 102 -12.50 5.53 -3.41
C LEU A 102 -14.02 5.44 -3.46
N ALA A 103 -14.53 4.76 -4.47
CA ALA A 103 -15.92 4.30 -4.53
C ALA A 103 -15.95 2.84 -4.98
N ARG A 104 -16.72 2.01 -4.29
CA ARG A 104 -16.80 0.57 -4.57
C ARG A 104 -17.58 0.32 -5.86
N THR A 105 -17.09 -0.55 -6.74
CA THR A 105 -17.88 -1.01 -7.89
C THR A 105 -18.97 -1.98 -7.42
N ASP A 106 -20.14 -1.99 -8.08
CA ASP A 106 -21.24 -2.93 -7.83
C ASP A 106 -21.11 -4.23 -8.66
N ASN A 107 -19.87 -4.66 -8.92
CA ASN A 107 -19.58 -5.81 -9.75
C ASN A 107 -20.08 -7.10 -9.07
N LYS A 108 -21.08 -7.74 -9.68
CA LYS A 108 -21.74 -8.95 -9.16
C LYS A 108 -20.92 -10.22 -9.33
N HIS A 109 -19.79 -10.13 -10.04
CA HIS A 109 -18.90 -11.25 -10.33
C HIS A 109 -17.74 -11.37 -9.34
N LEU A 110 -17.63 -10.45 -8.37
CA LEU A 110 -16.61 -10.51 -7.32
C LEU A 110 -16.93 -11.64 -6.33
N GLU A 111 -15.89 -12.37 -5.93
CA GLU A 111 -16.02 -13.39 -4.89
C GLU A 111 -16.09 -12.76 -3.48
N GLU A 112 -16.53 -13.55 -2.50
CA GLU A 112 -16.57 -13.08 -1.11
C GLU A 112 -15.14 -12.81 -0.61
N GLY A 113 -14.90 -11.55 -0.19
CA GLY A 113 -13.57 -11.11 0.24
C GLY A 113 -12.82 -10.30 -0.82
N GLU A 114 -13.34 -10.21 -2.05
CA GLU A 114 -12.81 -9.36 -3.12
C GLU A 114 -13.57 -8.04 -3.21
N TYR A 115 -12.83 -6.95 -3.29
CA TYR A 115 -13.40 -5.61 -3.40
C TYR A 115 -12.73 -4.83 -4.52
N GLU A 116 -13.53 -4.33 -5.45
CA GLU A 116 -13.09 -3.49 -6.56
C GLU A 116 -13.51 -2.04 -6.31
N PHE A 117 -12.60 -1.10 -6.54
CA PHE A 117 -12.78 0.33 -6.30
C PHE A 117 -12.40 1.17 -7.52
N LEU A 118 -13.28 2.11 -7.83
CA LEU A 118 -13.01 3.25 -8.67
C LEU A 118 -12.21 4.30 -7.90
N VAL A 119 -11.17 4.82 -8.55
CA VAL A 119 -10.23 5.76 -7.94
C VAL A 119 -10.50 7.18 -8.44
N TYR A 120 -10.66 8.11 -7.50
CA TYR A 120 -10.85 9.53 -7.76
C TYR A 120 -9.55 10.29 -7.48
N ASP A 121 -9.14 11.11 -8.44
CA ASP A 121 -8.06 12.05 -8.23
C ASP A 121 -8.61 13.35 -7.65
N LYS A 122 -7.88 13.92 -6.69
CA LYS A 122 -8.23 15.21 -6.09
C LYS A 122 -7.60 16.33 -6.91
N ASP A 123 -8.44 17.10 -7.60
CA ASP A 123 -8.04 18.29 -8.35
C ASP A 123 -8.54 19.54 -7.62
N GLY A 124 -7.68 20.10 -6.75
CA GLY A 124 -8.06 21.20 -5.87
C GLY A 124 -9.08 20.79 -4.80
N GLU A 125 -10.30 21.32 -4.93
CA GLU A 125 -11.43 21.03 -4.02
C GLU A 125 -12.37 19.95 -4.57
N ASP A 126 -12.23 19.59 -5.85
CA ASP A 126 -13.07 18.63 -6.54
C ASP A 126 -12.43 17.24 -6.62
N TYR A 127 -13.28 16.23 -6.82
CA TYR A 127 -12.89 14.84 -6.98
C TYR A 127 -13.30 14.38 -8.38
N VAL A 128 -12.32 14.02 -9.19
CA VAL A 128 -12.52 13.62 -10.59
C VAL A 128 -12.25 12.13 -10.71
N LEU A 129 -13.22 11.38 -11.25
CA LEU A 129 -13.04 9.95 -11.49
C LEU A 129 -11.91 9.72 -12.50
N ASN A 130 -10.95 8.87 -12.16
CA ASN A 130 -9.91 8.47 -13.08
C ASN A 130 -10.21 7.07 -13.63
N GLU A 131 -10.76 7.02 -14.84
CA GLU A 131 -11.10 5.77 -15.55
C GLU A 131 -9.89 4.89 -15.86
N ASN A 132 -8.67 5.44 -15.76
CA ASN A 132 -7.45 4.69 -16.00
C ASN A 132 -6.88 4.06 -14.72
N LYS A 133 -7.48 4.33 -13.55
CA LYS A 133 -7.01 3.82 -12.26
C LYS A 133 -8.06 2.95 -11.61
N GLU A 134 -7.65 1.77 -11.24
CA GLU A 134 -8.50 0.79 -10.56
C GLU A 134 -7.74 0.22 -9.36
N LEU A 135 -8.47 -0.05 -8.28
CA LEU A 135 -7.92 -0.64 -7.08
C LEU A 135 -8.75 -1.86 -6.70
N THR A 136 -8.10 -3.02 -6.66
CA THR A 136 -8.71 -4.27 -6.20
C THR A 136 -8.02 -4.71 -4.91
N ILE A 137 -8.80 -5.05 -3.90
CA ILE A 137 -8.32 -5.51 -2.61
C ILE A 137 -8.95 -6.86 -2.32
N GLU A 138 -8.12 -7.85 -2.06
CA GLU A 138 -8.56 -9.13 -1.53
C GLU A 138 -8.33 -9.17 -0.03
N THR A 139 -9.28 -9.74 0.67
CA THR A 139 -9.25 -9.90 2.11
C THR A 139 -9.64 -11.32 2.49
N ALA A 140 -9.01 -11.82 3.55
CA ALA A 140 -9.42 -13.03 4.24
C ALA A 140 -9.98 -12.66 5.61
N TYR A 141 -10.99 -13.39 6.05
CA TYR A 141 -11.54 -13.24 7.39
C TYR A 141 -10.95 -14.30 8.31
N ASP A 142 -10.35 -13.85 9.42
CA ASP A 142 -9.88 -14.70 10.50
C ASP A 142 -11.00 -14.88 11.53
N PHE A 143 -11.50 -16.11 11.66
CA PHE A 143 -12.60 -16.45 12.57
C PHE A 143 -12.18 -16.44 14.04
N ASP A 144 -10.92 -16.75 14.33
CA ASP A 144 -10.41 -16.86 15.70
C ASP A 144 -10.18 -15.46 16.29
N GLU A 145 -9.64 -14.55 15.49
CA GLU A 145 -9.38 -13.16 15.90
C GLU A 145 -10.55 -12.21 15.60
N ASN A 146 -11.55 -12.63 14.80
CA ASN A 146 -12.65 -11.80 14.30
C ASN A 146 -12.11 -10.54 13.60
N LEU A 147 -11.13 -10.75 12.70
CA LEU A 147 -10.42 -9.69 11.99
C LEU A 147 -10.45 -9.93 10.48
N THR A 148 -10.61 -8.85 9.72
CA THR A 148 -10.41 -8.86 8.26
C THR A 148 -8.96 -8.52 7.97
N ILE A 149 -8.25 -9.48 7.38
CA ILE A 149 -6.84 -9.39 7.01
C ILE A 149 -6.76 -9.12 5.52
N VAL A 150 -6.01 -8.10 5.12
CA VAL A 150 -5.70 -7.86 3.71
C VAL A 150 -4.70 -8.90 3.24
N THR A 151 -5.07 -9.65 2.19
CA THR A 151 -4.23 -10.69 1.60
C THR A 151 -3.44 -10.16 0.42
N SER A 152 -4.08 -9.34 -0.42
CA SER A 152 -3.45 -8.74 -1.60
C SER A 152 -4.10 -7.39 -1.95
N VAL A 153 -3.33 -6.53 -2.61
CA VAL A 153 -3.79 -5.23 -3.13
C VAL A 153 -3.24 -5.07 -4.54
N TYR A 154 -4.12 -5.02 -5.53
CA TYR A 154 -3.78 -4.77 -6.92
C TYR A 154 -4.17 -3.35 -7.28
N TYR A 155 -3.18 -2.51 -7.54
CA TYR A 155 -3.40 -1.15 -8.00
C TYR A 155 -2.96 -1.03 -9.45
N THR A 156 -3.95 -0.88 -10.32
CA THR A 156 -3.77 -0.95 -11.76
C THR A 156 -3.90 0.43 -12.37
N VAL A 157 -2.90 0.80 -13.19
CA VAL A 157 -2.88 2.06 -13.92
C VAL A 157 -2.74 1.78 -15.41
N THR A 158 -3.80 2.07 -16.16
CA THR A 158 -3.77 2.02 -17.63
C THR A 158 -3.04 3.23 -18.17
N VAL A 159 -1.99 3.00 -18.95
CA VAL A 159 -1.13 4.06 -19.52
C VAL A 159 -0.99 3.92 -21.03
N SER A 160 -0.62 5.01 -21.69
CA SER A 160 -0.34 4.98 -23.12
C SER A 160 0.95 4.19 -23.44
N ASN A 161 1.06 3.71 -24.69
CA ASN A 161 2.25 2.98 -25.14
C ASN A 161 3.56 3.79 -25.07
N GLU A 162 3.48 5.11 -25.18
CA GLU A 162 4.65 6.00 -25.08
C GLU A 162 5.12 6.13 -23.63
N GLU A 163 4.17 6.38 -22.71
CA GLU A 163 4.43 6.46 -21.27
C GLU A 163 4.95 5.13 -20.72
N PHE A 164 4.36 4.01 -21.12
CA PHE A 164 4.79 2.68 -20.70
C PHE A 164 6.27 2.40 -21.03
N LYS A 165 6.70 2.77 -22.24
CA LYS A 165 8.11 2.65 -22.66
C LYS A 165 9.02 3.57 -21.84
N HIS A 166 8.55 4.77 -21.54
CA HIS A 166 9.28 5.74 -20.74
C HIS A 166 9.50 5.22 -19.32
N LEU A 167 8.43 4.81 -18.62
CA LEU A 167 8.46 4.24 -17.27
C LEU A 167 9.42 3.06 -17.16
N LYS A 168 9.30 2.10 -18.09
CA LYS A 168 10.18 0.92 -18.12
C LYS A 168 11.65 1.29 -18.29
N THR A 169 11.93 2.31 -19.12
CA THR A 169 13.28 2.79 -19.39
C THR A 169 13.85 3.55 -18.19
N GLU A 170 13.07 4.43 -17.57
CA GLU A 170 13.47 5.22 -16.40
C GLU A 170 13.78 4.33 -15.20
N LYS A 171 12.90 3.38 -14.87
CA LYS A 171 13.11 2.44 -13.76
C LYS A 171 14.31 1.55 -13.99
N SER A 172 14.54 1.10 -15.23
CA SER A 172 15.75 0.35 -15.60
C SER A 172 17.03 1.18 -15.46
N LYS A 173 16.98 2.48 -15.77
CA LYS A 173 18.12 3.40 -15.60
C LYS A 173 18.39 3.68 -14.11
N ALA A 174 17.36 3.93 -13.32
CA ALA A 174 17.46 4.15 -11.88
C ALA A 174 18.08 2.93 -11.16
N ALA A 175 17.61 1.72 -11.48
CA ALA A 175 18.17 0.49 -10.94
C ALA A 175 19.66 0.29 -11.31
N LYS A 176 20.05 0.66 -12.54
CA LYS A 176 21.46 0.59 -12.98
C LYS A 176 22.33 1.66 -12.30
N ALA A 177 21.82 2.86 -12.07
CA ALA A 177 22.53 3.93 -11.37
C ALA A 177 22.77 3.57 -9.90
N ALA A 178 21.76 3.03 -9.22
CA ALA A 178 21.87 2.57 -7.83
C ALA A 178 22.93 1.46 -7.66
N ARG A 179 23.08 0.57 -8.64
CA ARG A 179 24.10 -0.51 -8.63
C ARG A 179 25.51 0.00 -8.90
N LYS A 180 25.70 1.04 -9.72
CA LYS A 180 27.02 1.59 -10.05
C LYS A 180 27.66 2.39 -8.91
N GLY A 181 26.88 2.90 -7.96
CA GLY A 181 27.39 3.68 -6.80
C GLY A 181 27.92 2.83 -5.64
N LYS A 182 27.57 1.54 -5.56
CA LYS A 182 27.87 0.69 -4.39
C LYS A 182 29.25 -0.01 -4.43
N GLY A 183 30.02 0.18 -5.49
CA GLY A 183 31.29 -0.52 -5.74
C GLY A 183 32.56 0.32 -5.67
N ARG A 184 32.51 1.56 -5.15
CA ARG A 184 33.69 2.42 -5.05
C ARG A 184 33.82 2.98 -3.63
N ARG A 185 34.27 2.13 -2.72
CA ARG A 185 34.94 2.51 -1.47
C ARG A 185 35.86 1.39 -1.03
#